data_AF-A0A9C6SA48-F1
#
_entry.id   AF-A0A9C6SA48-F1
#
_cell.length_a   1.000
_cell.length_b   1.000
_cell.length_c   1.000
_cell.angle_alpha   90.00
_cell.angle_beta   90.00
_cell.angle_gamma   90.00
#
_symmetry.space_group_name_H-M   'P 1'
#
loop_
_entity.id
_entity.type
_entity.pdbx_description
1 polymer ?
#
loop_
_entity_poly.entity_id
_entity_poly.type
_entity_poly.pdbx_seq_one_letter_code
_entity_poly.pdbx_strand_id
1 'polypeptide(L)'
;MTDKERDTFLKFLRDLKVKKKDYSTFEESLGILQNYAATKGLIDEDIDLLADIIINTELGILDYQLIDKKVINIYYSVFFYMMLKKERLERHIARIIYVLTKPEDVTRRDVSRLLNLHQKYSKPRKHIIVLLSLFKSYKPELVPEKIQSINTESVWKPIPEILRLMLQDAKSRLEIQQTQDLHSECFNWNVFEFMKTKKTVAPLLPPVGYFQIGSNIFKEKDTKSIFEISSTEELGKLHLSVELPCNAISLLSNIAGYHLLTFADFHYQSRFSYNLYNTLIRAFILENEKFSTEEINKLLDITIEFSQYMQQDILVVNRFLDEYLYFNTGEYQSKLLVLLQWMTSVSISDLQEKILVHVQNMFYESTLSMKCEIIRTLKMLITNLFVSQAFEECSHKTPAPFLGQGAVDNLEEAIPILTKTSKTLIVSGLNIHSYDILLLSEALSFYEEICILENRSTVMSFTLAPPAVIYGGFITKHCAILSKICKLLLRYRNRSLQLKNRKVQKLYKKKFNIISIYAQDIVEALWYDEPFKKRSNMYFLRNVPTRVMEDLKHCNLNCLLNIGNHYAILPYKCILNKTGLSINTREAAMSVALYYYPTVSEFLDIFQN
;
A
#
# COMPACT_ATOMS: atom_id res chain seq x y z
N MET A 1 -2.22 -4.91 -72.86
CA MET A 1 -1.73 -6.21 -72.31
C MET A 1 -1.05 -5.93 -70.97
N THR A 2 -1.52 -6.40 -69.83
CA THR A 2 -2.77 -7.11 -69.49
C THR A 2 -3.21 -6.67 -68.08
N ASP A 3 -4.52 -6.47 -67.86
CA ASP A 3 -5.17 -6.19 -66.56
C ASP A 3 -4.75 -7.14 -65.43
N LYS A 4 -4.13 -8.29 -65.75
CA LYS A 4 -3.50 -9.23 -64.83
C LYS A 4 -2.44 -8.61 -63.90
N GLU A 5 -1.58 -7.70 -64.35
CA GLU A 5 -0.54 -7.09 -63.48
C GLU A 5 -1.17 -6.19 -62.42
N ARG A 6 -2.19 -5.42 -62.80
CA ARG A 6 -2.97 -4.55 -61.90
C ARG A 6 -3.83 -5.36 -60.93
N ASP A 7 -4.43 -6.45 -61.40
CA ASP A 7 -5.16 -7.37 -60.51
C ASP A 7 -4.23 -8.08 -59.52
N THR A 8 -3.00 -8.42 -59.94
CA THR A 8 -1.98 -9.00 -59.05
C THR A 8 -1.54 -7.97 -58.00
N PHE A 9 -1.40 -6.71 -58.39
CA PHE A 9 -1.12 -5.58 -57.51
C PHE A 9 -2.27 -5.27 -56.52
N LEU A 10 -3.52 -5.23 -56.97
CA LEU A 10 -4.69 -5.02 -56.10
C LEU A 10 -4.90 -6.21 -55.17
N LYS A 11 -4.61 -7.43 -55.64
CA LYS A 11 -4.60 -8.65 -54.81
C LYS A 11 -3.48 -8.60 -53.78
N PHE A 12 -2.28 -8.12 -54.14
CA PHE A 12 -1.17 -7.89 -53.21
C PHE A 12 -1.51 -6.84 -52.15
N LEU A 13 -2.08 -5.68 -52.51
CA LEU A 13 -2.51 -4.67 -51.53
C LEU A 13 -3.65 -5.15 -50.63
N ARG A 14 -4.59 -5.95 -51.15
CA ARG A 14 -5.64 -6.59 -50.35
C ARG A 14 -5.08 -7.69 -49.45
N ASP A 15 -4.12 -8.47 -49.90
CA ASP A 15 -3.44 -9.49 -49.10
C ASP A 15 -2.54 -8.85 -48.03
N LEU A 16 -1.87 -7.74 -48.33
CA LEU A 16 -1.21 -6.87 -47.34
C LEU A 16 -2.23 -6.26 -46.40
N LYS A 17 -3.47 -6.01 -46.78
CA LYS A 17 -4.49 -5.54 -45.85
C LYS A 17 -4.96 -6.65 -44.89
N VAL A 18 -4.84 -7.91 -45.29
CA VAL A 18 -5.40 -9.08 -44.56
C VAL A 18 -4.34 -9.90 -43.81
N LYS A 19 -3.08 -9.99 -44.26
CA LYS A 19 -2.07 -10.98 -43.80
C LYS A 19 -0.69 -10.43 -43.37
N LYS A 20 -0.48 -9.13 -43.13
CA LYS A 20 0.89 -8.52 -43.09
C LYS A 20 2.00 -9.25 -42.31
N LYS A 21 3.19 -9.16 -42.91
CA LYS A 21 4.57 -9.57 -42.54
C LYS A 21 4.95 -11.06 -42.64
N ASP A 22 4.03 -12.01 -42.49
CA ASP A 22 4.32 -13.43 -42.76
C ASP A 22 3.99 -13.81 -44.21
N TYR A 23 4.57 -13.08 -45.16
CA TYR A 23 4.45 -13.38 -46.58
C TYR A 23 5.85 -13.70 -47.10
N SER A 24 6.11 -14.98 -47.40
CA SER A 24 7.41 -15.46 -47.90
C SER A 24 7.84 -14.79 -49.21
N THR A 25 6.91 -14.14 -49.92
CA THR A 25 7.14 -13.38 -51.16
C THR A 25 7.01 -11.86 -50.98
N PHE A 26 7.13 -11.34 -49.75
CA PHE A 26 7.02 -9.91 -49.44
C PHE A 26 8.08 -9.08 -50.17
N GLU A 27 9.35 -9.50 -50.17
CA GLU A 27 10.44 -8.78 -50.86
C GLU A 27 10.28 -8.80 -52.38
N GLU A 28 9.90 -9.94 -52.97
CA GLU A 28 9.61 -10.05 -54.41
C GLU A 28 8.45 -9.11 -54.81
N SER A 29 7.40 -9.05 -53.99
CA SER A 29 6.23 -8.22 -54.24
C SER A 29 6.51 -6.72 -54.02
N LEU A 30 7.41 -6.38 -53.09
CA LEU A 30 7.94 -5.02 -52.91
C LEU A 30 8.82 -4.60 -54.10
N GLY A 31 9.62 -5.53 -54.64
CA GLY A 31 10.39 -5.31 -55.87
C GLY A 31 9.49 -5.07 -57.08
N ILE A 32 8.39 -5.81 -57.21
CA ILE A 32 7.36 -5.58 -58.23
C ILE A 32 6.68 -4.22 -58.04
N LEU A 33 6.39 -3.82 -56.80
CA LEU A 33 5.83 -2.51 -56.47
C LEU A 33 6.78 -1.36 -56.86
N GLN A 34 8.07 -1.49 -56.54
CA GLN A 34 9.09 -0.50 -56.90
C GLN A 34 9.22 -0.37 -58.42
N ASN A 35 9.27 -1.50 -59.14
CA ASN A 35 9.34 -1.51 -60.60
C ASN A 35 8.07 -0.95 -61.25
N TYR A 36 6.88 -1.24 -60.72
CA TYR A 36 5.61 -0.70 -61.21
C TYR A 36 5.49 0.82 -60.95
N ALA A 37 5.85 1.28 -59.76
CA ALA A 37 5.88 2.71 -59.43
C ALA A 37 6.90 3.48 -60.28
N ALA A 38 8.06 2.89 -60.56
CA ALA A 38 9.11 3.49 -61.39
C ALA A 38 8.75 3.54 -62.89
N THR A 39 7.98 2.58 -63.40
CA THR A 39 7.69 2.45 -64.84
C THR A 39 6.34 3.06 -65.27
N LYS A 40 5.31 3.03 -64.42
CA LYS A 40 3.95 3.46 -64.79
C LYS A 40 3.38 4.58 -63.90
N GLY A 41 4.04 4.89 -62.77
CA GLY A 41 3.50 5.78 -61.75
C GLY A 41 2.35 5.13 -60.95
N LEU A 42 2.16 5.56 -59.71
CA LEU A 42 1.07 5.09 -58.86
C LEU A 42 -0.19 5.90 -59.17
N ILE A 43 -1.33 5.21 -59.34
CA ILE A 43 -2.62 5.85 -59.56
C ILE A 43 -3.13 6.37 -58.21
N ASP A 44 -3.97 7.41 -58.21
CA ASP A 44 -4.44 8.07 -56.99
C ASP A 44 -5.06 7.09 -55.95
N GLU A 45 -5.81 6.08 -56.39
CA GLU A 45 -6.40 5.06 -55.50
C GLU A 45 -5.35 4.18 -54.81
N ASP A 46 -4.20 3.97 -55.45
CA ASP A 46 -3.11 3.12 -54.98
C ASP A 46 -2.28 3.85 -53.92
N ILE A 47 -2.10 5.17 -54.10
CA ILE A 47 -1.44 6.07 -53.15
C ILE A 47 -2.27 6.18 -51.86
N ASP A 48 -3.59 6.32 -51.98
CA ASP A 48 -4.49 6.39 -50.83
C ASP A 48 -4.46 5.08 -50.02
N LEU A 49 -4.39 3.92 -50.69
CA LEU A 49 -4.30 2.61 -50.04
C LEU A 49 -2.96 2.40 -49.31
N LEU A 50 -1.86 2.86 -49.90
CA LEU A 50 -0.53 2.85 -49.28
C LEU A 50 -0.46 3.81 -48.08
N ALA A 51 -1.01 5.01 -48.20
CA ALA A 51 -1.08 5.98 -47.11
C ALA A 51 -1.95 5.48 -45.95
N ASP A 52 -3.12 4.90 -46.23
CA ASP A 52 -3.97 4.23 -45.23
C ASP A 52 -3.19 3.14 -44.49
N ILE A 53 -2.43 2.31 -45.22
CA ILE A 53 -1.66 1.21 -44.66
C ILE A 53 -0.54 1.73 -43.75
N ILE A 54 0.23 2.73 -44.18
CA ILE A 54 1.37 3.25 -43.42
C ILE A 54 0.86 3.99 -42.18
N ILE A 55 -0.11 4.90 -42.35
CA ILE A 55 -0.59 5.74 -41.25
C ILE A 55 -1.37 4.93 -40.21
N ASN A 56 -2.16 3.92 -40.59
CA ASN A 56 -2.80 3.05 -39.60
C ASN A 56 -1.80 2.18 -38.83
N THR A 57 -0.62 1.90 -39.41
CA THR A 57 0.44 1.18 -38.71
C THR A 57 1.16 2.11 -37.74
N GLU A 58 1.50 3.34 -38.16
CA GLU A 58 2.10 4.38 -37.31
C GLU A 58 1.19 4.83 -36.16
N LEU A 59 -0.12 4.98 -36.42
CA LEU A 59 -1.13 5.26 -35.39
C LEU A 59 -1.26 4.11 -34.39
N GLY A 60 -1.18 2.86 -34.85
CA GLY A 60 -1.15 1.71 -33.95
C GLY A 60 0.08 1.72 -33.04
N ILE A 61 1.24 2.09 -33.57
CA ILE A 61 2.47 2.22 -32.77
C ILE A 61 2.31 3.34 -31.71
N LEU A 62 1.63 4.44 -32.04
CA LEU A 62 1.31 5.53 -31.09
C LEU A 62 0.28 5.12 -30.02
N ASP A 63 -0.79 4.45 -30.41
CA ASP A 63 -1.86 3.98 -29.52
C ASP A 63 -1.34 2.94 -28.51
N TYR A 64 -0.37 2.10 -28.90
CA TYR A 64 0.28 1.10 -28.05
C TYR A 64 1.56 1.61 -27.34
N GLN A 65 1.82 2.93 -27.34
CA GLN A 65 2.94 3.57 -26.63
C GLN A 65 4.34 3.05 -27.02
N LEU A 66 4.52 2.56 -28.24
CA LEU A 66 5.80 2.07 -28.75
C LEU A 66 6.73 3.21 -29.23
N ILE A 67 6.24 4.46 -29.25
CA ILE A 67 7.02 5.68 -29.51
C ILE A 67 6.72 6.71 -28.42
N ASP A 68 7.76 7.45 -28.01
CA ASP A 68 7.64 8.55 -27.05
C ASP A 68 6.74 9.67 -27.60
N LYS A 69 5.58 9.86 -26.94
CA LYS A 69 4.60 10.89 -27.27
C LYS A 69 5.20 12.30 -27.21
N LYS A 70 6.24 12.54 -26.41
CA LYS A 70 6.89 13.85 -26.27
C LYS A 70 7.58 14.28 -27.56
N VAL A 71 8.27 13.35 -28.22
CA VAL A 71 8.98 13.62 -29.49
C VAL A 71 7.98 13.96 -30.59
N ILE A 72 6.88 13.22 -30.67
CA ILE A 72 5.84 13.46 -31.68
C ILE A 72 5.11 14.79 -31.41
N ASN A 73 4.90 15.14 -30.14
CA ASN A 73 4.22 16.38 -29.78
C ASN A 73 4.97 17.65 -30.22
N ILE A 74 6.30 17.61 -30.35
CA ILE A 74 7.11 18.72 -30.91
C ILE A 74 6.61 19.12 -32.31
N TYR A 75 6.12 18.15 -33.08
CA TYR A 75 5.63 18.36 -34.44
C TYR A 75 4.12 18.66 -34.52
N TYR A 76 3.42 18.84 -33.40
CA TYR A 76 1.97 19.09 -33.36
C TYR A 76 1.56 20.25 -34.29
N SER A 77 2.27 21.37 -34.21
CA SER A 77 2.02 22.55 -35.06
C SER A 77 2.22 22.28 -36.56
N VAL A 78 3.17 21.41 -36.90
CA VAL A 78 3.46 20.97 -38.27
C VAL A 78 2.34 20.06 -38.77
N PHE A 79 1.87 19.12 -37.95
CA PHE A 79 0.73 18.27 -38.29
C PHE A 79 -0.54 19.08 -38.48
N PHE A 80 -0.82 20.04 -37.59
CA PHE A 80 -1.97 20.93 -37.72
C PHE A 80 -1.90 21.75 -39.02
N TYR A 81 -0.74 22.29 -39.36
CA TYR A 81 -0.54 23.01 -40.62
C TYR A 81 -0.70 22.11 -41.85
N MET A 82 -0.19 20.88 -41.79
CA MET A 82 -0.28 19.90 -42.87
C MET A 82 -1.73 19.47 -43.12
N MET A 83 -2.51 19.28 -42.05
CA MET A 83 -3.95 19.00 -42.12
C MET A 83 -4.69 20.09 -42.90
N LEU A 84 -4.38 21.37 -42.64
CA LEU A 84 -5.03 22.51 -43.31
C LEU A 84 -4.67 22.62 -44.80
N LYS A 85 -3.49 22.12 -45.21
CA LYS A 85 -2.99 22.26 -46.60
C LYS A 85 -3.22 21.06 -47.50
N LYS A 86 -3.29 19.84 -46.95
CA LYS A 86 -3.33 18.59 -47.74
C LYS A 86 -4.67 17.87 -47.53
N GLU A 87 -5.63 18.13 -48.42
CA GLU A 87 -7.00 17.59 -48.32
C GLU A 87 -7.09 16.05 -48.37
N ARG A 88 -6.11 15.37 -48.98
CA ARG A 88 -6.04 13.89 -49.07
C ARG A 88 -5.61 13.22 -47.77
N LEU A 89 -4.68 13.83 -47.04
CA LEU A 89 -4.16 13.31 -45.75
C LEU A 89 -4.93 13.85 -44.54
N GLU A 90 -5.83 14.80 -44.76
CA GLU A 90 -6.61 15.49 -43.73
C GLU A 90 -7.27 14.54 -42.74
N ARG A 91 -7.92 13.47 -43.21
CA ARG A 91 -8.60 12.50 -42.34
C ARG A 91 -7.64 11.77 -41.40
N HIS A 92 -6.47 11.41 -41.89
CA HIS A 92 -5.48 10.64 -41.16
C HIS A 92 -4.73 11.51 -40.14
N ILE A 93 -4.32 12.70 -40.58
CA ILE A 93 -3.67 13.68 -39.72
C ILE A 93 -4.64 14.19 -38.65
N ALA A 94 -5.93 14.32 -38.96
CA ALA A 94 -6.95 14.66 -37.98
C ALA A 94 -7.01 13.65 -36.82
N ARG A 95 -6.78 12.35 -37.09
CA ARG A 95 -6.72 11.31 -36.06
C ARG A 95 -5.49 11.47 -35.17
N ILE A 96 -4.34 11.76 -35.77
CA ILE A 96 -3.09 12.03 -35.03
C ILE A 96 -3.26 13.26 -34.13
N ILE A 97 -3.80 14.35 -34.68
CA ILE A 97 -4.08 15.59 -33.92
C ILE A 97 -5.05 15.28 -32.78
N TYR A 98 -6.11 14.51 -33.02
CA TYR A 98 -7.08 14.14 -31.99
C TYR A 98 -6.43 13.42 -30.80
N VAL A 99 -5.45 12.55 -31.05
CA VAL A 99 -4.73 11.82 -29.99
C VAL A 99 -3.69 12.69 -29.28
N LEU A 100 -3.08 13.66 -29.97
CA LEU A 100 -2.02 14.51 -29.43
C LEU A 100 -2.53 15.80 -28.75
N THR A 101 -3.75 16.24 -29.05
CA THR A 101 -4.27 17.54 -28.59
C THR A 101 -4.29 17.63 -27.06
N LYS A 102 -3.58 18.61 -26.48
CA LYS A 102 -3.74 19.04 -25.09
C LYS A 102 -4.69 20.24 -24.97
N PRO A 103 -5.25 20.52 -23.78
CA PRO A 103 -6.06 21.73 -23.55
C PRO A 103 -5.32 23.05 -23.86
N GLU A 104 -4.00 23.05 -23.71
CA GLU A 104 -3.12 24.19 -24.01
C GLU A 104 -3.07 24.51 -25.51
N ASP A 105 -3.06 23.48 -26.36
CA ASP A 105 -2.92 23.58 -27.82
C ASP A 105 -4.15 24.18 -28.51
N VAL A 106 -5.29 24.24 -27.82
CA VAL A 106 -6.53 24.80 -28.35
C VAL A 106 -6.47 26.33 -28.28
N THR A 107 -6.05 26.97 -29.38
CA THR A 107 -6.00 28.43 -29.51
C THR A 107 -7.14 28.99 -30.35
N ARG A 108 -7.50 30.28 -30.14
CA ARG A 108 -8.50 30.99 -30.97
C ARG A 108 -8.16 30.92 -32.46
N ARG A 109 -6.87 31.03 -32.81
CA ARG A 109 -6.39 31.00 -34.19
C ARG A 109 -6.65 29.66 -34.86
N ASP A 110 -6.43 28.57 -34.15
CA ASP A 110 -6.60 27.21 -34.66
C ASP A 110 -8.07 26.83 -34.77
N VAL A 111 -8.89 27.26 -33.81
CA VAL A 111 -10.35 27.13 -33.89
C VAL A 111 -10.92 27.92 -35.09
N SER A 112 -10.49 29.17 -35.31
CA SER A 112 -10.92 29.95 -36.48
C SER A 112 -10.48 29.31 -37.81
N ARG A 113 -9.26 28.76 -37.88
CA ARG A 113 -8.78 28.04 -39.07
C ARG A 113 -9.58 26.77 -39.34
N LEU A 114 -9.91 26.01 -38.30
CA LEU A 114 -10.70 24.79 -38.39
C LEU A 114 -12.16 25.09 -38.78
N LEU A 115 -12.74 26.19 -38.28
CA LEU A 115 -14.06 26.68 -38.69
C LEU A 115 -14.08 27.16 -40.14
N ASN A 116 -13.05 27.88 -40.60
CA ASN A 116 -12.92 28.28 -42.01
C ASN A 116 -12.81 27.05 -42.92
N LEU A 117 -12.07 26.02 -42.49
CA LEU A 117 -11.95 24.76 -43.22
C LEU A 117 -13.28 23.99 -43.22
N HIS A 118 -14.05 24.03 -42.12
CA HIS A 118 -15.41 23.49 -42.07
C HIS A 118 -16.37 24.22 -43.04
N GLN A 119 -16.28 25.55 -43.14
CA GLN A 119 -17.10 26.36 -44.05
C GLN A 119 -16.72 26.18 -45.53
N LYS A 120 -15.46 25.83 -45.82
CA LYS A 120 -14.98 25.55 -47.20
C LYS A 120 -15.66 24.32 -47.83
N TYR A 121 -16.16 23.39 -47.03
CA TYR A 121 -16.80 22.17 -47.52
C TYR A 121 -18.32 22.30 -47.56
N SER A 122 -18.94 21.99 -48.71
CA SER A 122 -20.40 21.98 -48.87
C SER A 122 -21.13 20.91 -48.05
N LYS A 123 -20.41 19.87 -47.58
CA LYS A 123 -20.89 18.86 -46.63
C LYS A 123 -19.91 18.74 -45.46
N PRO A 124 -20.38 18.73 -44.20
CA PRO A 124 -19.50 18.75 -43.05
C PRO A 124 -18.82 17.37 -42.89
N ARG A 125 -17.48 17.36 -42.99
CA ARG A 125 -16.68 16.12 -42.85
C ARG A 125 -16.66 15.67 -41.38
N LYS A 126 -16.95 14.40 -41.13
CA LYS A 126 -17.11 13.82 -39.78
C LYS A 126 -15.88 14.00 -38.87
N HIS A 127 -14.67 13.89 -39.41
CA HIS A 127 -13.43 14.03 -38.63
C HIS A 127 -13.17 15.46 -38.14
N ILE A 128 -13.60 16.49 -38.90
CA ILE A 128 -13.50 17.89 -38.47
C ILE A 128 -14.47 18.16 -37.31
N ILE A 129 -15.69 17.59 -37.38
CA ILE A 129 -16.69 17.73 -36.32
C ILE A 129 -16.20 17.10 -35.02
N VAL A 130 -15.53 15.95 -35.09
CA VAL A 130 -14.95 15.28 -33.92
C VAL A 130 -13.84 16.13 -33.29
N LEU A 131 -12.96 16.74 -34.08
CA LEU A 131 -11.95 17.68 -33.55
C LEU A 131 -12.58 18.93 -32.94
N LEU A 132 -13.61 19.50 -33.56
CA LEU A 132 -14.35 20.63 -33.00
C LEU A 132 -15.09 20.26 -31.71
N SER A 133 -15.57 19.02 -31.59
CA SER A 133 -16.17 18.50 -30.35
C SER A 133 -15.13 18.31 -29.24
N LEU A 134 -13.92 17.86 -29.58
CA LEU A 134 -12.79 17.78 -28.65
C LEU A 134 -12.39 19.18 -28.18
N PHE A 135 -12.26 20.14 -29.10
CA PHE A 135 -11.93 21.52 -28.77
C PHE A 135 -13.03 22.18 -27.93
N LYS A 136 -14.31 21.83 -28.17
CA LYS A 136 -15.45 22.25 -27.34
C LYS A 136 -15.37 21.66 -25.92
N SER A 137 -14.91 20.41 -25.78
CA SER A 137 -14.72 19.78 -24.46
C SER A 137 -13.61 20.43 -23.65
N TYR A 138 -12.56 20.93 -24.31
CA TYR A 138 -11.45 21.60 -23.64
C TYR A 138 -11.67 23.10 -23.41
N LYS A 139 -12.25 23.83 -24.38
CA LYS A 139 -12.51 25.28 -24.29
C LYS A 139 -13.86 25.63 -24.96
N PRO A 140 -14.99 25.46 -24.25
CA PRO A 140 -16.33 25.68 -24.81
C PRO A 140 -16.57 27.14 -25.26
N GLU A 141 -15.87 28.11 -24.67
CA GLU A 141 -15.96 29.53 -25.01
C GLU A 141 -15.50 29.88 -26.44
N LEU A 142 -14.66 29.04 -27.05
CA LEU A 142 -14.02 29.32 -28.34
C LEU A 142 -14.79 28.72 -29.52
N VAL A 143 -15.67 27.75 -29.27
CA VAL A 143 -16.31 26.93 -30.31
C VAL A 143 -17.82 27.21 -30.34
N PRO A 144 -18.41 27.57 -31.51
CA PRO A 144 -19.85 27.88 -31.61
C PRO A 144 -20.76 26.74 -31.14
N GLU A 145 -21.88 27.06 -30.48
CA GLU A 145 -22.81 26.08 -29.90
C GLU A 145 -23.43 25.11 -30.91
N LYS A 146 -23.50 25.49 -32.20
CA LYS A 146 -24.20 24.77 -33.28
C LYS A 146 -23.57 23.43 -33.70
N ILE A 147 -22.46 23.00 -33.08
CA ILE A 147 -21.76 21.77 -33.44
C ILE A 147 -22.31 20.57 -32.68
N GLN A 148 -22.88 19.61 -33.41
CA GLN A 148 -23.40 18.35 -32.87
C GLN A 148 -22.25 17.40 -32.46
N SER A 149 -22.36 16.77 -31.29
CA SER A 149 -21.43 15.74 -30.85
C SER A 149 -21.68 14.44 -31.62
N ILE A 150 -20.65 13.91 -32.30
CA ILE A 150 -20.70 12.64 -33.01
C ILE A 150 -19.94 11.58 -32.20
N ASN A 151 -20.45 10.34 -32.17
CA ASN A 151 -19.78 9.23 -31.51
C ASN A 151 -18.42 8.92 -32.19
N THR A 152 -17.33 8.91 -31.42
CA THR A 152 -15.94 8.77 -31.88
C THR A 152 -15.71 7.44 -32.61
N GLU A 153 -16.38 6.38 -32.16
CA GLU A 153 -16.35 5.03 -32.75
C GLU A 153 -16.95 4.99 -34.17
N SER A 154 -17.84 5.92 -34.51
CA SER A 154 -18.45 5.99 -35.85
C SER A 154 -17.57 6.71 -36.88
N VAL A 155 -16.50 7.38 -36.44
CA VAL A 155 -15.64 8.24 -37.26
C VAL A 155 -14.26 7.60 -37.49
N TRP A 156 -13.72 6.97 -36.46
CA TRP A 156 -12.44 6.26 -36.52
C TRP A 156 -12.68 4.76 -36.66
N LYS A 157 -12.21 4.15 -37.75
CA LYS A 157 -12.23 2.69 -37.84
C LYS A 157 -11.25 2.12 -36.79
N PRO A 158 -11.67 1.13 -35.98
CA PRO A 158 -10.77 0.49 -35.03
C PRO A 158 -9.58 -0.15 -35.76
N ILE A 159 -8.44 -0.23 -35.07
CA ILE A 159 -7.25 -0.90 -35.61
C ILE A 159 -7.63 -2.36 -35.93
N PRO A 160 -7.28 -2.90 -37.10
CA PRO A 160 -7.50 -4.30 -37.43
C PRO A 160 -7.00 -5.23 -36.33
N GLU A 161 -7.80 -6.24 -35.98
CA GLU A 161 -7.57 -7.09 -34.80
C GLU A 161 -6.21 -7.82 -34.80
N ILE A 162 -5.71 -8.15 -35.99
CA ILE A 162 -4.39 -8.75 -36.20
C ILE A 162 -3.26 -7.77 -35.82
N LEU A 163 -3.35 -6.49 -36.22
CA LEU A 163 -2.36 -5.46 -35.85
C LEU A 163 -2.40 -5.17 -34.36
N ARG A 164 -3.59 -5.20 -33.75
CA ARG A 164 -3.74 -5.11 -32.30
C ARG A 164 -2.97 -6.22 -31.58
N LEU A 165 -3.12 -7.48 -32.01
CA LEU A 165 -2.40 -8.60 -31.41
C LEU A 165 -0.88 -8.48 -31.60
N MET A 166 -0.42 -8.09 -32.79
CA MET A 166 1.01 -7.89 -33.06
C MET A 166 1.62 -6.73 -32.27
N LEU A 167 0.88 -5.62 -32.11
CA LEU A 167 1.33 -4.46 -31.34
C LEU A 167 1.30 -4.75 -29.83
N GLN A 168 0.33 -5.53 -29.36
CA GLN A 168 0.28 -6.01 -27.99
C GLN A 168 1.45 -6.98 -27.69
N ASP A 169 1.80 -7.84 -28.64
CA ASP A 169 2.95 -8.75 -28.56
C ASP A 169 4.30 -8.01 -28.71
N ALA A 170 4.34 -6.91 -29.46
CA ALA A 170 5.51 -6.02 -29.48
C ALA A 170 5.66 -5.24 -28.16
N LYS A 171 4.54 -4.81 -27.57
CA LYS A 171 4.52 -4.13 -26.26
C LYS A 171 4.98 -5.08 -25.15
N SER A 172 4.47 -6.31 -25.12
CA SER A 172 4.91 -7.30 -24.12
C SER A 172 6.41 -7.61 -24.25
N ARG A 173 6.95 -7.71 -25.47
CA ARG A 173 8.40 -7.86 -25.69
C ARG A 173 9.21 -6.66 -25.18
N LEU A 174 8.70 -5.44 -25.36
CA LEU A 174 9.33 -4.22 -24.90
C LEU A 174 9.28 -4.10 -23.36
N GLU A 175 8.14 -4.46 -22.75
CA GLU A 175 7.95 -4.54 -21.30
C GLU A 175 8.87 -5.62 -20.67
N ILE A 176 9.11 -6.75 -21.36
CA ILE A 176 10.04 -7.82 -20.93
C ILE A 176 11.50 -7.39 -21.01
N GLN A 177 11.90 -6.59 -22.01
CA GLN A 177 13.25 -6.03 -22.07
C GLN A 177 13.46 -4.91 -21.05
N GLN A 178 12.43 -4.11 -20.78
CA GLN A 178 12.44 -3.08 -19.73
C GLN A 178 12.36 -3.66 -18.32
N THR A 179 12.04 -4.95 -18.12
CA THR A 179 12.07 -5.55 -16.78
C THR A 179 13.48 -5.73 -16.21
N GLN A 180 14.52 -5.56 -17.03
CA GLN A 180 15.92 -5.50 -16.58
C GLN A 180 16.39 -4.08 -16.20
N ASP A 181 15.67 -3.04 -16.62
CA ASP A 181 15.92 -1.63 -16.25
C ASP A 181 14.75 -1.09 -15.41
N LEU A 182 15.01 -0.93 -14.11
CA LEU A 182 14.06 -0.51 -13.06
C LEU A 182 13.05 0.59 -13.48
N HIS A 183 11.75 0.25 -13.38
CA HIS A 183 10.58 1.14 -13.32
C HIS A 183 10.46 2.26 -14.37
N SER A 184 9.79 1.95 -15.49
CA SER A 184 9.04 2.94 -16.27
C SER A 184 7.53 2.78 -16.03
N GLU A 185 7.08 2.98 -14.78
CA GLU A 185 5.66 3.09 -14.49
C GLU A 185 5.18 4.48 -14.91
N CYS A 186 4.44 4.54 -16.02
CA CYS A 186 3.70 5.75 -16.35
C CYS A 186 2.61 5.98 -15.30
N PHE A 187 2.67 7.10 -14.56
CA PHE A 187 1.62 7.45 -13.60
C PHE A 187 0.28 7.64 -14.31
N ASN A 188 -0.69 6.78 -14.04
CA ASN A 188 -2.06 7.01 -14.47
C ASN A 188 -2.75 7.89 -13.42
N TRP A 189 -3.11 9.11 -13.80
CA TRP A 189 -3.82 10.05 -12.93
C TRP A 189 -5.35 9.84 -12.93
N ASN A 190 -5.87 8.98 -13.83
CA ASN A 190 -7.29 8.69 -13.97
C ASN A 190 -7.59 7.19 -13.73
N VAL A 191 -7.19 6.66 -12.58
CA VAL A 191 -7.42 5.24 -12.24
C VAL A 191 -8.91 4.96 -11.94
N PHE A 192 -9.70 5.99 -11.61
CA PHE A 192 -11.11 5.87 -11.24
C PHE A 192 -12.06 5.93 -12.44
N GLU A 193 -11.92 5.02 -13.41
CA GLU A 193 -13.03 4.68 -14.30
C GLU A 193 -13.95 3.66 -13.61
N PHE A 194 -14.84 4.14 -12.74
CA PHE A 194 -15.98 3.31 -12.36
C PHE A 194 -16.83 3.05 -13.61
N MET A 195 -17.18 1.79 -13.86
CA MET A 195 -18.23 1.45 -14.82
C MET A 195 -19.42 2.35 -14.52
N LYS A 196 -19.87 3.11 -15.53
CA LYS A 196 -20.95 4.10 -15.41
C LYS A 196 -22.27 3.43 -15.02
N THR A 197 -22.47 3.12 -13.74
CA THR A 197 -23.77 2.78 -13.18
C THR A 197 -24.40 4.04 -12.61
N LYS A 198 -25.38 4.55 -13.36
CA LYS A 198 -26.35 5.61 -13.02
C LYS A 198 -25.79 7.04 -12.88
N LYS A 199 -26.26 7.91 -13.80
CA LYS A 199 -25.88 9.34 -14.00
C LYS A 199 -26.23 10.31 -12.85
N THR A 200 -26.46 9.87 -11.63
CA THR A 200 -27.04 10.73 -10.57
C THR A 200 -26.30 10.72 -9.24
N VAL A 201 -25.22 9.95 -9.06
CA VAL A 201 -24.43 9.96 -7.83
C VAL A 201 -23.04 10.49 -8.12
N ALA A 202 -22.65 11.56 -7.43
CA ALA A 202 -21.28 12.07 -7.50
C ALA A 202 -20.34 11.02 -6.88
N PRO A 203 -19.25 10.62 -7.56
CA PRO A 203 -18.35 9.61 -7.03
C PRO A 203 -17.68 10.12 -5.75
N LEU A 204 -17.42 9.22 -4.81
CA LEU A 204 -16.79 9.52 -3.52
C LEU A 204 -15.40 10.16 -3.70
N LEU A 205 -14.67 9.71 -4.74
CA LEU A 205 -13.40 10.29 -5.17
C LEU A 205 -13.62 11.06 -6.50
N PRO A 206 -13.34 12.36 -6.52
CA PRO A 206 -13.44 13.16 -7.73
C PRO A 206 -12.22 12.92 -8.64
N PRO A 207 -12.39 12.97 -9.97
CA PRO A 207 -11.28 12.83 -10.90
C PRO A 207 -10.31 14.02 -10.78
N VAL A 208 -9.02 13.76 -11.02
CA VAL A 208 -7.91 14.74 -10.90
C VAL A 208 -8.09 15.96 -11.83
N GLY A 209 -8.93 15.84 -12.87
CA GLY A 209 -9.10 16.84 -13.93
C GLY A 209 -9.90 18.10 -13.62
N TYR A 210 -10.31 18.38 -12.37
CA TYR A 210 -11.06 19.63 -12.07
C TYR A 210 -10.12 20.77 -11.65
N PHE A 211 -9.61 21.51 -12.63
CA PHE A 211 -8.95 22.80 -12.44
C PHE A 211 -9.98 23.94 -12.55
N GLN A 212 -9.81 25.02 -11.77
CA GLN A 212 -10.73 26.16 -11.82
C GLN A 212 -10.90 26.70 -13.25
N ILE A 213 -12.16 26.72 -13.69
CA ILE A 213 -12.65 27.58 -14.77
C ILE A 213 -12.77 28.98 -14.18
N GLY A 214 -11.63 29.62 -13.93
CA GLY A 214 -11.56 30.88 -13.19
C GLY A 214 -10.25 31.58 -13.47
N SER A 215 -10.24 32.39 -14.54
CA SER A 215 -9.19 33.36 -14.90
C SER A 215 -7.75 32.83 -14.94
N ASN A 216 -7.28 32.49 -16.15
CA ASN A 216 -5.86 32.39 -16.55
C ASN A 216 -5.05 33.71 -16.36
N ILE A 217 -5.56 34.67 -15.58
CA ILE A 217 -5.02 36.03 -15.44
C ILE A 217 -3.90 36.06 -14.39
N PHE A 218 -3.83 35.05 -13.51
CA PHE A 218 -2.83 34.96 -12.43
C PHE A 218 -1.92 33.72 -12.51
N LYS A 219 -1.91 32.96 -13.62
CA LYS A 219 -1.00 31.83 -13.77
C LYS A 219 0.44 32.33 -13.91
N GLU A 220 1.32 31.88 -13.01
CA GLU A 220 2.77 32.05 -13.19
C GLU A 220 3.19 31.34 -14.49
N LYS A 221 4.01 32.00 -15.30
CA LYS A 221 4.33 31.54 -16.67
C LYS A 221 5.08 30.21 -16.73
N ASP A 222 5.58 29.72 -15.59
CA ASP A 222 6.46 28.55 -15.50
C ASP A 222 5.79 27.32 -14.84
N THR A 223 4.48 27.37 -14.53
CA THR A 223 3.79 26.22 -13.92
C THR A 223 3.41 25.16 -14.96
N LYS A 224 3.75 23.90 -14.69
CA LYS A 224 3.46 22.76 -15.56
C LYS A 224 2.27 21.96 -15.05
N SER A 225 1.54 21.34 -15.98
CA SER A 225 0.37 20.52 -15.65
C SER A 225 0.79 19.20 -14.98
N ILE A 226 0.01 18.76 -13.99
CA ILE A 226 0.24 17.47 -13.29
C ILE A 226 0.24 16.27 -14.24
N PHE A 227 -0.48 16.37 -15.37
CA PHE A 227 -0.54 15.33 -16.39
C PHE A 227 0.76 15.18 -17.20
N GLU A 228 1.73 16.10 -17.03
CA GLU A 228 3.04 15.99 -17.67
C GLU A 228 4.01 15.09 -16.90
N ILE A 229 3.69 14.77 -15.64
CA ILE A 229 4.48 13.85 -14.82
C ILE A 229 4.11 12.42 -15.22
N SER A 230 4.99 11.80 -15.99
CA SER A 230 4.85 10.40 -16.42
C SER A 230 5.90 9.47 -15.80
N SER A 231 6.96 9.98 -15.19
CA SER A 231 8.00 9.16 -14.54
C SER A 231 8.44 9.73 -13.19
N THR A 232 9.08 8.89 -12.38
CA THR A 232 9.69 9.29 -11.09
C THR A 232 10.78 10.35 -11.28
N GLU A 233 11.54 10.27 -12.36
CA GLU A 233 12.56 11.26 -12.70
C GLU A 233 11.94 12.63 -13.03
N GLU A 234 10.80 12.63 -13.73
CA GLU A 234 10.04 13.84 -14.05
C GLU A 234 9.39 14.45 -12.82
N LEU A 235 8.88 13.61 -11.91
CA LEU A 235 8.35 14.05 -10.63
C LEU A 235 9.43 14.80 -9.84
N GLY A 236 10.65 14.26 -9.73
CA GLY A 236 11.76 14.92 -9.03
C GLY A 236 12.16 16.27 -9.65
N LYS A 237 12.11 16.39 -10.99
CA LYS A 237 12.44 17.64 -11.70
C LYS A 237 11.34 18.69 -11.61
N LEU A 238 10.08 18.28 -11.60
CA LEU A 238 8.92 19.17 -11.73
C LEU A 238 8.19 19.43 -10.42
N HIS A 239 8.55 18.75 -9.33
CA HIS A 239 7.86 18.78 -8.04
C HIS A 239 7.47 20.19 -7.55
N LEU A 240 8.36 21.19 -7.69
CA LEU A 240 8.13 22.57 -7.25
C LEU A 240 7.34 23.44 -8.25
N SER A 241 7.27 23.02 -9.51
CA SER A 241 6.69 23.80 -10.62
C SER A 241 5.31 23.30 -11.08
N VAL A 242 4.74 22.28 -10.42
CA VAL A 242 3.50 21.63 -10.87
C VAL A 242 2.27 22.34 -10.31
N GLU A 243 1.30 22.62 -11.18
CA GLU A 243 -0.02 23.14 -10.78
C GLU A 243 -0.83 22.01 -10.13
N LEU A 244 -1.09 22.14 -8.83
CA LEU A 244 -1.86 21.17 -8.07
C LEU A 244 -3.37 21.34 -8.33
N PRO A 245 -4.14 20.24 -8.42
CA PRO A 245 -5.58 20.30 -8.65
C PRO A 245 -6.31 20.99 -7.51
N CYS A 246 -7.45 21.63 -7.77
CA CYS A 246 -8.23 22.29 -6.71
C CYS A 246 -8.81 21.26 -5.71
N ASN A 247 -9.12 20.06 -6.18
CA ASN A 247 -9.57 18.98 -5.33
C ASN A 247 -8.40 18.07 -4.91
N ALA A 248 -7.79 18.41 -3.78
CA ALA A 248 -6.61 17.72 -3.30
C ALA A 248 -6.83 16.21 -2.99
N ILE A 249 -8.06 15.77 -2.72
CA ILE A 249 -8.34 14.34 -2.47
C ILE A 249 -8.03 13.49 -3.70
N SER A 250 -8.19 14.05 -4.90
CA SER A 250 -7.91 13.35 -6.16
C SER A 250 -6.45 12.93 -6.30
N LEU A 251 -5.52 13.59 -5.60
CA LEU A 251 -4.10 13.21 -5.56
C LEU A 251 -3.86 11.89 -4.83
N LEU A 252 -4.84 11.41 -4.06
CA LEU A 252 -4.73 10.08 -3.46
C LEU A 252 -4.86 8.93 -4.47
N SER A 253 -5.06 9.22 -5.75
CA SER A 253 -5.20 8.18 -6.80
C SER A 253 -3.91 7.38 -7.04
N ASN A 254 -2.73 7.93 -6.73
CA ASN A 254 -1.44 7.31 -7.04
C ASN A 254 -0.31 7.81 -6.12
N ILE A 255 0.83 7.10 -6.18
CA ILE A 255 2.02 7.40 -5.37
C ILE A 255 2.63 8.77 -5.70
N ALA A 256 2.61 9.20 -6.96
CA ALA A 256 3.08 10.53 -7.34
C ALA A 256 2.28 11.63 -6.64
N GLY A 257 0.96 11.45 -6.52
CA GLY A 257 0.08 12.37 -5.81
C GLY A 257 0.30 12.33 -4.30
N TYR A 258 0.62 11.17 -3.71
CA TYR A 258 1.10 11.10 -2.32
C TYR A 258 2.34 11.98 -2.12
N HIS A 259 3.36 11.84 -2.99
CA HIS A 259 4.58 12.65 -2.93
C HIS A 259 4.29 14.15 -3.06
N LEU A 260 3.47 14.55 -4.05
CA LEU A 260 3.09 15.95 -4.22
C LEU A 260 2.34 16.50 -3.01
N LEU A 261 1.44 15.72 -2.40
CA LEU A 261 0.72 16.11 -1.18
C LEU A 261 1.66 16.28 0.01
N THR A 262 2.57 15.32 0.22
CA THR A 262 3.50 15.31 1.36
C THR A 262 4.42 16.52 1.37
N PHE A 263 4.79 17.05 0.20
CA PHE A 263 5.71 18.19 0.08
C PHE A 263 5.04 19.48 -0.43
N ALA A 264 3.71 19.51 -0.55
CA ALA A 264 2.97 20.71 -0.90
C ALA A 264 2.99 21.76 0.23
N ASP A 265 2.62 23.00 -0.11
CA ASP A 265 2.47 24.07 0.86
C ASP A 265 1.48 23.72 1.98
N PHE A 266 1.76 24.23 3.18
CA PHE A 266 0.93 24.04 4.37
C PHE A 266 -0.56 24.34 4.13
N HIS A 267 -0.86 25.41 3.38
CA HIS A 267 -2.24 25.78 3.04
C HIS A 267 -2.94 24.72 2.17
N TYR A 268 -2.21 24.10 1.26
CA TYR A 268 -2.74 23.05 0.39
C TYR A 268 -2.97 21.75 1.16
N GLN A 269 -2.00 21.36 1.99
CA GLN A 269 -2.15 20.22 2.91
C GLN A 269 -3.31 20.41 3.90
N SER A 270 -3.54 21.63 4.38
CA SER A 270 -4.68 21.96 5.26
C SER A 270 -6.01 21.80 4.54
N ARG A 271 -6.11 22.27 3.29
CA ARG A 271 -7.31 22.08 2.44
C ARG A 271 -7.56 20.61 2.17
N PHE A 272 -6.52 19.86 1.84
CA PHE A 272 -6.60 18.41 1.69
C PHE A 272 -7.18 17.76 2.94
N SER A 273 -6.64 18.08 4.12
CA SER A 273 -7.06 17.50 5.39
C SER A 273 -8.53 17.82 5.70
N TYR A 274 -8.96 19.06 5.49
CA TYR A 274 -10.36 19.44 5.65
C TYR A 274 -11.28 18.67 4.68
N ASN A 275 -10.88 18.54 3.41
CA ASN A 275 -11.65 17.81 2.43
C ASN A 275 -11.73 16.31 2.79
N LEU A 276 -10.62 15.70 3.21
CA LEU A 276 -10.57 14.30 3.63
C LEU A 276 -11.50 14.04 4.82
N TYR A 277 -11.50 14.91 5.83
CA TYR A 277 -12.42 14.82 6.96
C TYR A 277 -13.88 14.75 6.49
N ASN A 278 -14.28 15.70 5.65
CA ASN A 278 -15.65 15.80 5.18
C ASN A 278 -16.05 14.58 4.33
N THR A 279 -15.14 14.06 3.52
CA THR A 279 -15.39 12.85 2.72
C THR A 279 -15.57 11.62 3.62
N LEU A 280 -14.74 11.46 4.66
CA LEU A 280 -14.88 10.38 5.63
C LEU A 280 -16.20 10.50 6.42
N ILE A 281 -16.51 11.67 6.98
CA ILE A 281 -17.78 11.88 7.72
C ILE A 281 -19.00 11.67 6.83
N ARG A 282 -18.96 12.12 5.58
CA ARG A 282 -20.04 11.86 4.61
C ARG A 282 -20.20 10.38 4.32
N ALA A 283 -19.10 9.67 4.07
CA ALA A 283 -19.13 8.25 3.73
C ALA A 283 -19.59 7.35 4.89
N PHE A 284 -19.25 7.71 6.13
CA PHE A 284 -19.38 6.82 7.30
C PHE A 284 -20.39 7.26 8.37
N ILE A 285 -20.83 8.52 8.39
CA ILE A 285 -21.81 9.00 9.39
C ILE A 285 -23.06 9.57 8.72
N LEU A 286 -22.91 10.46 7.72
CA LEU A 286 -24.04 11.22 7.19
C LEU A 286 -24.77 10.54 6.04
N GLU A 287 -24.07 9.82 5.16
CA GLU A 287 -24.60 9.32 3.88
C GLU A 287 -24.26 7.85 3.61
N ASN A 288 -24.21 7.00 4.65
CA ASN A 288 -23.77 5.59 4.57
C ASN A 288 -24.52 4.75 3.53
N GLU A 289 -25.78 5.08 3.25
CA GLU A 289 -26.62 4.35 2.30
C GLU A 289 -26.36 4.74 0.83
N LYS A 290 -25.65 5.85 0.58
CA LYS A 290 -25.45 6.37 -0.78
C LYS A 290 -24.25 5.77 -1.50
N PHE A 291 -23.26 5.27 -0.77
CA PHE A 291 -22.00 4.78 -1.32
C PHE A 291 -21.92 3.26 -1.20
N SER A 292 -21.28 2.63 -2.19
CA SER A 292 -21.06 1.19 -2.16
C SER A 292 -19.97 0.83 -1.14
N THR A 293 -20.07 -0.37 -0.55
CA THR A 293 -19.06 -0.88 0.38
C THR A 293 -17.67 -0.93 -0.25
N GLU A 294 -17.59 -1.16 -1.57
CA GLU A 294 -16.35 -1.19 -2.34
C GLU A 294 -15.71 0.20 -2.46
N GLU A 295 -16.50 1.26 -2.64
CA GLU A 295 -15.99 2.64 -2.69
C GLU A 295 -15.45 3.08 -1.33
N ILE A 296 -16.18 2.77 -0.25
CA ILE A 296 -15.76 3.05 1.11
C ILE A 296 -14.46 2.29 1.45
N ASN A 297 -14.41 1.01 1.08
CA ASN A 297 -13.23 0.18 1.27
C ASN A 297 -12.02 0.72 0.52
N LYS A 298 -12.19 1.15 -0.73
CA LYS A 298 -11.10 1.76 -1.51
C LYS A 298 -10.62 3.07 -0.89
N LEU A 299 -11.53 3.93 -0.40
CA LEU A 299 -11.15 5.17 0.28
C LEU A 299 -10.29 4.87 1.52
N LEU A 300 -10.66 3.87 2.32
CA LEU A 300 -9.87 3.44 3.47
C LEU A 300 -8.50 2.91 3.04
N ASP A 301 -8.44 2.04 2.02
CA ASP A 301 -7.18 1.46 1.54
C ASP A 301 -6.21 2.53 1.08
N ILE A 302 -6.69 3.48 0.29
CA ILE A 302 -5.91 4.61 -0.22
C ILE A 302 -5.45 5.52 0.94
N THR A 303 -6.30 5.74 1.95
CA THR A 303 -5.93 6.54 3.13
C THR A 303 -4.87 5.84 3.98
N ILE A 304 -4.96 4.50 4.10
CA ILE A 304 -3.95 3.67 4.75
C ILE A 304 -2.63 3.75 3.99
N GLU A 305 -2.64 3.55 2.67
CA GLU A 305 -1.44 3.64 1.83
C GLU A 305 -0.76 5.01 1.93
N PHE A 306 -1.55 6.09 1.95
CA PHE A 306 -1.01 7.43 2.12
C PHE A 306 -0.37 7.61 3.51
N SER A 307 -0.99 7.11 4.57
CA SER A 307 -0.43 7.16 5.93
C SER A 307 0.87 6.34 6.04
N GLN A 308 0.90 5.16 5.41
CA GLN A 308 2.10 4.31 5.33
C GLN A 308 3.23 4.96 4.52
N TYR A 309 2.90 5.62 3.41
CA TYR A 309 3.86 6.34 2.57
C TYR A 309 4.51 7.48 3.34
N MET A 310 3.72 8.25 4.10
CA MET A 310 4.24 9.34 4.93
C MET A 310 4.94 8.86 6.20
N GLN A 311 4.66 7.62 6.62
CA GLN A 311 5.07 7.07 7.92
C GLN A 311 4.62 7.94 9.11
N GLN A 312 3.49 8.63 8.96
CA GLN A 312 2.97 9.64 9.90
C GLN A 312 1.45 9.55 9.97
N ASP A 313 0.85 10.04 11.07
CA ASP A 313 -0.59 10.19 11.13
C ASP A 313 -1.12 11.38 10.37
N ILE A 314 -2.40 11.25 10.04
CA ILE A 314 -3.24 12.34 9.56
C ILE A 314 -4.16 12.71 10.72
N LEU A 315 -3.90 13.83 11.41
CA LEU A 315 -4.68 14.32 12.56
C LEU A 315 -6.20 14.24 12.37
N VAL A 316 -6.65 14.57 11.16
CA VAL A 316 -8.06 14.52 10.77
C VAL A 316 -8.65 13.11 10.82
N VAL A 317 -7.86 12.10 10.46
CA VAL A 317 -8.27 10.69 10.54
C VAL A 317 -8.44 10.27 11.99
N ASN A 318 -7.57 10.75 12.89
CA ASN A 318 -7.71 10.48 14.33
C ASN A 318 -9.03 11.03 14.86
N ARG A 319 -9.35 12.29 14.52
CA ARG A 319 -10.62 12.93 14.88
C ARG A 319 -11.83 12.18 14.30
N PHE A 320 -11.73 11.73 13.06
CA PHE A 320 -12.77 10.91 12.44
C PHE A 320 -12.95 9.59 13.20
N LEU A 321 -11.86 8.92 13.58
CA LEU A 321 -11.91 7.66 14.33
C LEU A 321 -12.53 7.86 15.71
N ASP A 322 -12.21 8.94 16.41
CA ASP A 322 -12.85 9.30 17.69
C ASP A 322 -14.37 9.41 17.56
N GLU A 323 -14.87 10.00 16.47
CA GLU A 323 -16.30 10.19 16.25
C GLU A 323 -16.98 8.90 15.74
N TYR A 324 -16.34 8.16 14.84
CA TYR A 324 -16.92 6.98 14.20
C TYR A 324 -16.91 5.73 15.09
N LEU A 325 -15.94 5.58 16.00
CA LEU A 325 -15.86 4.39 16.86
C LEU A 325 -17.11 4.20 17.75
N TYR A 326 -17.86 5.27 18.04
CA TYR A 326 -19.16 5.20 18.72
C TYR A 326 -20.27 4.54 17.87
N PHE A 327 -20.19 4.68 16.54
CA PHE A 327 -21.19 4.19 15.59
C PHE A 327 -20.77 2.90 14.89
N ASN A 328 -19.63 2.32 15.28
CA ASN A 328 -19.01 1.20 14.58
C ASN A 328 -19.93 -0.04 14.56
N THR A 329 -20.37 -0.45 13.37
CA THR A 329 -21.19 -1.65 13.13
C THR A 329 -20.39 -2.93 13.01
N GLY A 330 -19.06 -2.83 12.92
CA GLY A 330 -18.16 -3.98 12.83
C GLY A 330 -17.65 -4.32 11.43
N GLU A 331 -18.19 -3.71 10.38
CA GLU A 331 -17.90 -4.08 8.98
C GLU A 331 -16.48 -3.74 8.52
N TYR A 332 -15.94 -2.60 8.99
CA TYR A 332 -14.64 -2.08 8.55
C TYR A 332 -13.52 -2.24 9.60
N GLN A 333 -13.73 -3.11 10.61
CA GLN A 333 -12.86 -3.20 11.79
C GLN A 333 -11.38 -3.39 11.47
N SER A 334 -11.03 -4.31 10.56
CA SER A 334 -9.63 -4.58 10.21
C SER A 334 -8.93 -3.34 9.63
N LYS A 335 -9.60 -2.60 8.76
CA LYS A 335 -9.05 -1.37 8.15
C LYS A 335 -8.94 -0.23 9.16
N LEU A 336 -9.92 -0.08 10.05
CA LEU A 336 -9.85 0.88 11.15
C LEU A 336 -8.71 0.56 12.10
N LEU A 337 -8.48 -0.73 12.39
CA LEU A 337 -7.33 -1.19 13.17
C LEU A 337 -6.00 -0.83 12.48
N VAL A 338 -5.89 -0.93 11.15
CA VAL A 338 -4.69 -0.49 10.44
C VAL A 338 -4.47 1.02 10.53
N LEU A 339 -5.52 1.82 10.41
CA LEU A 339 -5.43 3.28 10.61
C LEU A 339 -5.04 3.63 12.05
N LEU A 340 -5.56 2.90 13.04
CA LEU A 340 -5.19 3.04 14.46
C LEU A 340 -3.70 2.80 14.72
N GLN A 341 -2.99 2.04 13.88
CA GLN A 341 -1.54 1.81 14.03
C GLN A 341 -0.74 3.10 13.86
N TRP A 342 -1.25 4.06 13.09
CA TRP A 342 -0.51 5.28 12.75
C TRP A 342 -0.75 6.44 13.70
N MET A 343 -1.69 6.34 14.66
CA MET A 343 -2.05 7.42 15.59
C MET A 343 -0.90 7.88 16.51
N THR A 344 -0.02 8.75 15.99
CA THR A 344 1.11 9.26 16.76
C THR A 344 0.74 10.52 17.55
N SER A 345 0.03 11.49 16.98
CA SER A 345 -0.17 12.84 17.56
C SER A 345 -1.41 13.02 18.47
N VAL A 346 -2.03 11.95 18.97
CA VAL A 346 -3.30 12.04 19.75
C VAL A 346 -3.07 12.45 21.21
N SER A 347 -3.97 13.25 21.76
CA SER A 347 -3.94 13.60 23.19
C SER A 347 -4.14 12.36 24.06
N ILE A 348 -3.46 12.29 25.21
CA ILE A 348 -3.55 11.12 26.11
C ILE A 348 -4.98 10.93 26.64
N SER A 349 -5.69 12.04 26.90
CA SER A 349 -7.07 12.00 27.38
C SER A 349 -7.99 11.36 26.34
N ASP A 350 -7.87 11.77 25.07
CA ASP A 350 -8.70 11.23 23.98
C ASP A 350 -8.36 9.76 23.72
N LEU A 351 -7.07 9.41 23.70
CA LEU A 351 -6.61 8.04 23.54
C LEU A 351 -7.19 7.13 24.64
N GLN A 352 -7.13 7.56 25.90
CA GLN A 352 -7.56 6.75 27.03
C GLN A 352 -9.08 6.66 27.16
N GLU A 353 -9.79 7.78 27.06
CA GLU A 353 -11.22 7.85 27.38
C GLU A 353 -12.12 7.45 26.20
N LYS A 354 -11.68 7.70 24.97
CA LYS A 354 -12.48 7.44 23.76
C LYS A 354 -11.97 6.18 23.08
N ILE A 355 -10.73 6.20 22.59
CA ILE A 355 -10.22 5.17 21.67
C ILE A 355 -10.03 3.83 22.37
N LEU A 356 -9.29 3.80 23.49
CA LEU A 356 -8.95 2.54 24.16
C LEU A 356 -10.17 1.85 24.78
N VAL A 357 -11.19 2.60 25.18
CA VAL A 357 -12.46 2.02 25.67
C VAL A 357 -13.17 1.27 24.54
N HIS A 358 -13.24 1.86 23.34
CA HIS A 358 -13.82 1.18 22.18
C HIS A 358 -13.01 -0.05 21.75
N VAL A 359 -11.67 0.06 21.73
CA VAL A 359 -10.79 -1.09 21.44
C VAL A 359 -11.00 -2.22 22.45
N GLN A 360 -11.19 -1.91 23.73
CA GLN A 360 -11.50 -2.90 24.75
C GLN A 360 -12.85 -3.59 24.50
N ASN A 361 -13.90 -2.83 24.18
CA ASN A 361 -15.22 -3.39 23.88
C ASN A 361 -15.17 -4.28 22.63
N MET A 362 -14.52 -3.81 21.55
CA MET A 362 -14.27 -4.60 20.35
C MET A 362 -13.50 -5.89 20.67
N PHE A 363 -12.55 -5.84 21.59
CA PHE A 363 -11.81 -7.03 22.01
C PHE A 363 -12.70 -8.06 22.72
N TYR A 364 -13.58 -7.63 23.63
CA TYR A 364 -14.43 -8.55 24.38
C TYR A 364 -15.49 -9.23 23.52
N GLU A 365 -16.05 -8.52 22.54
CA GLU A 365 -17.11 -9.02 21.66
C GLU A 365 -16.58 -9.88 20.51
N SER A 366 -15.29 -9.79 20.19
CA SER A 366 -14.74 -10.37 18.97
C SER A 366 -14.23 -11.82 19.11
N THR A 367 -13.92 -12.41 17.94
CA THR A 367 -13.37 -13.77 17.81
C THR A 367 -11.89 -13.82 18.19
N LEU A 368 -11.35 -15.03 18.38
CA LEU A 368 -9.94 -15.25 18.69
C LEU A 368 -8.99 -14.59 17.68
N SER A 369 -9.31 -14.66 16.38
CA SER A 369 -8.48 -14.06 15.32
C SER A 369 -8.42 -12.54 15.45
N MET A 370 -9.58 -11.91 15.62
CA MET A 370 -9.68 -10.46 15.77
C MET A 370 -9.01 -9.99 17.08
N LYS A 371 -9.11 -10.74 18.17
CA LYS A 371 -8.36 -10.47 19.41
C LYS A 371 -6.84 -10.44 19.17
N CYS A 372 -6.31 -11.39 18.39
CA CYS A 372 -4.90 -11.38 18.01
C CYS A 372 -4.56 -10.16 17.12
N GLU A 373 -5.45 -9.79 16.20
CA GLU A 373 -5.28 -8.62 15.33
C GLU A 373 -5.27 -7.30 16.11
N ILE A 374 -6.14 -7.18 17.12
CA ILE A 374 -6.16 -6.03 18.04
C ILE A 374 -4.85 -5.93 18.83
N ILE A 375 -4.36 -7.05 19.38
CA ILE A 375 -3.06 -7.06 20.09
C ILE A 375 -1.92 -6.68 19.14
N ARG A 376 -1.94 -7.18 17.90
CA ARG A 376 -0.96 -6.82 16.87
C ARG A 376 -1.04 -5.34 16.49
N THR A 377 -2.23 -4.78 16.43
CA THR A 377 -2.46 -3.36 16.17
C THR A 377 -1.89 -2.49 17.28
N LEU A 378 -2.16 -2.83 18.55
CA LEU A 378 -1.57 -2.13 19.70
C LEU A 378 -0.04 -2.25 19.72
N LYS A 379 0.51 -3.41 19.32
CA LYS A 379 1.96 -3.59 19.13
C LYS A 379 2.50 -2.61 18.10
N MET A 380 1.89 -2.54 16.92
CA MET A 380 2.31 -1.67 15.82
C MET A 380 2.17 -0.19 16.17
N LEU A 381 1.11 0.21 16.86
CA LEU A 381 0.94 1.57 17.38
C LEU A 381 2.10 1.95 18.30
N ILE A 382 2.44 1.09 19.27
CA ILE A 382 3.58 1.32 20.16
C ILE A 382 4.89 1.39 19.37
N THR A 383 5.09 0.51 18.38
CA THR A 383 6.26 0.55 17.49
C THR A 383 6.36 1.87 16.75
N ASN A 384 5.27 2.33 16.14
CA ASN A 384 5.24 3.58 15.37
C ASN A 384 5.50 4.81 16.25
N LEU A 385 5.00 4.81 17.49
CA LEU A 385 5.34 5.85 18.49
C LEU A 385 6.85 5.89 18.80
N PHE A 386 7.49 4.74 19.02
CA PHE A 386 8.95 4.68 19.23
C PHE A 386 9.75 5.07 17.98
N VAL A 387 9.26 4.72 16.80
CA VAL A 387 9.91 5.08 15.52
C VAL A 387 9.83 6.59 15.27
N SER A 388 8.66 7.21 15.51
CA SER A 388 8.49 8.66 15.43
C SER A 388 9.51 9.39 16.30
N GLN A 389 9.72 8.92 17.53
CA GLN A 389 10.72 9.47 18.43
C GLN A 389 12.15 9.35 17.88
N ALA A 390 12.51 8.20 17.31
CA ALA A 390 13.86 7.99 16.77
C ALA A 390 14.16 8.93 15.59
N PHE A 391 13.15 9.26 14.77
CA PHE A 391 13.29 10.28 13.74
C PHE A 391 13.51 11.68 14.32
N GLU A 392 12.79 12.04 15.38
CA GLU A 392 12.96 13.33 16.07
C GLU A 392 14.36 13.51 16.67
N GLU A 393 14.94 12.46 17.27
CA GLU A 393 16.33 12.48 17.77
C GLU A 393 17.36 12.75 16.65
N CYS A 394 17.05 12.35 15.42
CA CYS A 394 17.92 12.59 14.26
C CYS A 394 17.67 13.95 13.60
N SER A 395 16.46 14.50 13.70
CA SER A 395 16.01 15.64 12.91
C SER A 395 15.40 16.79 13.73
N HIS A 396 15.98 17.10 14.91
CA HIS A 396 15.57 18.14 15.87
C HIS A 396 15.26 19.56 15.32
N LYS A 397 15.39 19.81 14.01
CA LYS A 397 15.19 21.12 13.35
C LYS A 397 14.22 21.11 12.17
N THR A 398 13.77 19.95 11.69
CA THR A 398 12.87 19.88 10.53
C THR A 398 11.52 19.31 10.96
N PRO A 399 10.43 20.10 10.87
CA PRO A 399 9.10 19.61 11.18
C PRO A 399 8.70 18.50 10.20
N ALA A 400 7.72 17.67 10.60
CA ALA A 400 7.15 16.65 9.74
C ALA A 400 6.75 17.25 8.37
N PRO A 401 7.04 16.56 7.23
CA PRO A 401 6.77 17.10 5.91
C PRO A 401 5.27 17.39 5.70
N PHE A 402 4.38 16.61 6.32
CA PHE A 402 2.95 16.83 6.24
C PHE A 402 2.41 17.64 7.43
N LEU A 403 1.82 18.80 7.15
CA LEU A 403 1.24 19.76 8.09
C LEU A 403 2.18 20.28 9.19
N GLY A 404 3.48 20.00 9.12
CA GLY A 404 4.42 20.40 10.15
C GLY A 404 4.04 19.89 11.53
N GLN A 405 3.44 18.69 11.62
CA GLN A 405 3.01 18.12 12.89
C GLN A 405 4.18 18.05 13.88
N GLY A 406 3.93 18.55 15.09
CA GLY A 406 4.89 18.54 16.18
C GLY A 406 4.98 17.17 16.84
N ALA A 407 6.07 16.95 17.56
CA ALA A 407 6.31 15.74 18.34
C ALA A 407 5.18 15.44 19.33
N VAL A 408 5.05 14.17 19.68
CA VAL A 408 4.21 13.74 20.81
C VAL A 408 4.89 14.17 22.10
N ASP A 409 4.48 15.30 22.67
CA ASP A 409 5.12 15.86 23.87
C ASP A 409 5.08 14.90 25.10
N ASN A 410 4.29 13.82 25.09
CA ASN A 410 4.05 12.98 26.26
C ASN A 410 4.21 11.45 26.04
N LEU A 411 5.21 11.00 25.26
CA LEU A 411 5.45 9.57 25.03
C LEU A 411 5.72 8.77 26.33
N GLU A 412 6.38 9.40 27.31
CA GLU A 412 6.63 8.79 28.63
C GLU A 412 5.35 8.45 29.39
N GLU A 413 4.24 9.13 29.09
CA GLU A 413 2.93 8.90 29.70
C GLU A 413 2.05 7.96 28.87
N ALA A 414 2.12 8.07 27.53
CA ALA A 414 1.34 7.23 26.62
C ALA A 414 1.74 5.74 26.66
N ILE A 415 3.05 5.45 26.70
CA ILE A 415 3.56 4.05 26.68
C ILE A 415 3.07 3.26 27.91
N PRO A 416 3.16 3.74 29.16
CA PRO A 416 2.58 3.06 30.32
C PRO A 416 1.08 2.77 30.19
N ILE A 417 0.30 3.68 29.61
CA ILE A 417 -1.16 3.51 29.43
C ILE A 417 -1.44 2.42 28.41
N LEU A 418 -0.80 2.49 27.24
CA LEU A 418 -0.96 1.49 26.16
C LEU A 418 -0.51 0.10 26.61
N THR A 419 0.64 0.00 27.28
CA THR A 419 1.17 -1.28 27.79
C THR A 419 0.31 -1.85 28.91
N LYS A 420 -0.26 -1.00 29.79
CA LYS A 420 -1.21 -1.42 30.83
C LYS A 420 -2.51 -1.94 30.22
N THR A 421 -3.08 -1.24 29.25
CA THR A 421 -4.29 -1.66 28.54
C THR A 421 -4.06 -2.97 27.80
N SER A 422 -2.96 -3.07 27.05
CA SER A 422 -2.56 -4.29 26.35
C SER A 422 -2.38 -5.47 27.31
N LYS A 423 -1.76 -5.25 28.48
CA LYS A 423 -1.64 -6.27 29.53
C LYS A 423 -3.00 -6.78 29.99
N THR A 424 -3.96 -5.88 30.25
CA THR A 424 -5.31 -6.26 30.67
C THR A 424 -6.00 -7.12 29.61
N LEU A 425 -5.94 -6.69 28.34
CA LEU A 425 -6.52 -7.43 27.20
C LEU A 425 -5.88 -8.80 26.98
N ILE A 426 -4.55 -8.88 27.08
CA ILE A 426 -3.84 -10.15 26.95
C ILE A 426 -4.24 -11.12 28.07
N VAL A 427 -4.29 -10.66 29.32
CA VAL A 427 -4.67 -11.51 30.46
C VAL A 427 -6.12 -11.95 30.36
N SER A 428 -7.04 -11.05 30.01
CA SER A 428 -8.45 -11.38 29.85
C SER A 428 -8.67 -12.34 28.68
N GLY A 429 -8.03 -12.09 27.53
CA GLY A 429 -8.10 -12.95 26.36
C GLY A 429 -7.58 -14.37 26.63
N LEU A 430 -6.44 -14.50 27.32
CA LEU A 430 -5.89 -15.82 27.70
C LEU A 430 -6.83 -16.58 28.64
N ASN A 431 -7.47 -15.88 29.58
CA ASN A 431 -8.44 -16.50 30.47
C ASN A 431 -9.74 -16.90 29.75
N ILE A 432 -10.23 -16.08 28.81
CA ILE A 432 -11.45 -16.37 28.02
C ILE A 432 -11.25 -17.59 27.12
N HIS A 433 -10.08 -17.69 26.47
CA HIS A 433 -9.77 -18.76 25.51
C HIS A 433 -8.96 -19.91 26.11
N SER A 434 -8.97 -20.07 27.45
CA SER A 434 -8.30 -21.18 28.15
C SER A 434 -6.85 -21.40 27.70
N TYR A 435 -6.08 -20.32 27.57
CA TYR A 435 -4.67 -20.32 27.17
C TYR A 435 -4.42 -20.90 25.77
N ASP A 436 -5.22 -20.49 24.79
CA ASP A 436 -5.00 -20.83 23.38
C ASP A 436 -3.59 -20.43 22.89
N ILE A 437 -3.00 -21.30 22.08
CA ILE A 437 -1.61 -21.21 21.61
C ILE A 437 -1.38 -20.00 20.71
N LEU A 438 -2.35 -19.64 19.86
CA LEU A 438 -2.22 -18.52 18.92
C LEU A 438 -2.15 -17.19 19.68
N LEU A 439 -3.06 -17.00 20.64
CA LEU A 439 -3.11 -15.79 21.44
C LEU A 439 -1.88 -15.65 22.34
N LEU A 440 -1.42 -16.77 22.91
CA LEU A 440 -0.21 -16.80 23.71
C LEU A 440 1.05 -16.49 22.87
N SER A 441 1.13 -17.00 21.64
CA SER A 441 2.23 -16.70 20.72
C SER A 441 2.24 -15.21 20.31
N GLU A 442 1.07 -14.61 20.05
CA GLU A 442 0.98 -13.18 19.76
C GLU A 442 1.33 -12.33 20.99
N ALA A 443 0.85 -12.72 22.19
CA ALA A 443 1.21 -12.05 23.43
C ALA A 443 2.73 -12.09 23.70
N LEU A 444 3.39 -13.22 23.48
CA LEU A 444 4.85 -13.31 23.58
C LEU A 444 5.55 -12.40 22.57
N SER A 445 5.07 -12.40 21.32
CA SER A 445 5.62 -11.55 20.26
C SER A 445 5.46 -10.05 20.59
N PHE A 446 4.36 -9.65 21.23
CA PHE A 446 4.14 -8.30 21.74
C PHE A 446 5.20 -7.90 22.77
N TYR A 447 5.43 -8.72 23.82
CA TYR A 447 6.42 -8.38 24.85
C TYR A 447 7.87 -8.49 24.35
N GLU A 448 8.16 -9.39 23.42
CA GLU A 448 9.48 -9.48 22.79
C GLU A 448 9.83 -8.21 22.01
N GLU A 449 8.90 -7.70 21.21
CA GLU A 449 9.11 -6.51 20.38
C GLU A 449 9.24 -5.25 21.25
N ILE A 450 8.34 -5.07 22.22
CA ILE A 450 8.43 -3.94 23.16
C ILE A 450 9.75 -3.99 23.93
N CYS A 451 10.20 -5.17 24.36
CA CYS A 451 11.50 -5.29 25.02
C CYS A 451 12.66 -4.86 24.10
N ILE A 452 12.61 -5.13 22.80
CA ILE A 452 13.60 -4.66 21.82
C ILE A 452 13.54 -3.14 21.68
N LEU A 453 12.35 -2.58 21.48
CA LEU A 453 12.15 -1.14 21.29
C LEU A 453 12.63 -0.35 22.49
N GLU A 454 12.21 -0.76 23.69
CA GLU A 454 12.60 -0.11 24.93
C GLU A 454 14.11 -0.30 25.25
N ASN A 455 14.81 -1.28 24.66
CA ASN A 455 16.27 -1.40 24.76
C ASN A 455 17.01 -0.43 23.83
N ARG A 456 16.40 -0.05 22.71
CA ARG A 456 16.99 0.84 21.71
C ARG A 456 16.70 2.32 22.01
N SER A 457 15.60 2.61 22.69
CA SER A 457 15.18 3.99 22.98
C SER A 457 15.83 4.57 24.24
N THR A 458 15.84 5.90 24.29
CA THR A 458 16.27 6.69 25.46
C THR A 458 15.21 6.70 26.57
N VAL A 459 13.96 6.34 26.25
CA VAL A 459 12.79 6.34 27.14
C VAL A 459 12.99 5.38 28.29
N MET A 460 12.80 5.90 29.50
CA MET A 460 12.84 5.10 30.73
C MET A 460 11.51 4.33 30.92
N SER A 461 11.13 3.45 29.99
CA SER A 461 10.00 2.53 30.16
C SER A 461 10.49 1.09 30.29
N PHE A 462 9.93 0.31 31.22
CA PHE A 462 10.30 -1.10 31.36
C PHE A 462 9.05 -1.97 31.50
N THR A 463 8.62 -2.56 30.41
CA THR A 463 7.40 -3.37 30.35
C THR A 463 7.72 -4.84 30.63
N LEU A 464 6.96 -5.43 31.56
CA LEU A 464 7.10 -6.85 31.91
C LEU A 464 5.87 -7.64 31.51
N ALA A 465 6.11 -8.81 30.92
CA ALA A 465 5.08 -9.80 30.68
C ALA A 465 4.42 -10.24 32.01
N PRO A 466 3.08 -10.37 32.05
CA PRO A 466 2.37 -10.80 33.24
C PRO A 466 2.62 -12.29 33.54
N PRO A 467 2.39 -12.74 34.80
CA PRO A 467 2.51 -14.15 35.17
C PRO A 467 1.71 -15.09 34.26
N ALA A 468 0.52 -14.66 33.81
CA ALA A 468 -0.32 -15.42 32.89
C ALA A 468 0.41 -15.77 31.58
N VAL A 469 1.21 -14.86 31.03
CA VAL A 469 1.95 -15.12 29.78
C VAL A 469 3.17 -16.01 30.05
N ILE A 470 3.93 -15.70 31.10
CA ILE A 470 5.16 -16.45 31.45
C ILE A 470 4.84 -17.89 31.84
N TYR A 471 3.98 -18.10 32.82
CA TYR A 471 3.64 -19.44 33.29
C TYR A 471 2.66 -20.15 32.36
N GLY A 472 1.77 -19.41 31.70
CA GLY A 472 0.91 -19.97 30.66
C GLY A 472 1.71 -20.58 29.53
N GLY A 473 2.75 -19.89 29.05
CA GLY A 473 3.65 -20.45 28.04
C GLY A 473 4.60 -21.52 28.56
N PHE A 474 5.01 -21.45 29.83
CA PHE A 474 5.82 -22.50 30.46
C PHE A 474 5.10 -23.85 30.43
N ILE A 475 3.80 -23.89 30.76
CA ILE A 475 3.01 -25.14 30.83
C ILE A 475 2.59 -25.67 29.43
N THR A 476 2.86 -24.94 28.34
CA THR A 476 2.43 -25.37 26.99
C THR A 476 3.09 -26.66 26.50
N LYS A 477 2.46 -27.28 25.49
CA LYS A 477 3.00 -28.47 24.79
C LYS A 477 4.08 -28.13 23.76
N HIS A 478 4.33 -26.85 23.50
CA HIS A 478 5.17 -26.41 22.38
C HIS A 478 6.53 -25.93 22.88
N CYS A 479 7.59 -26.68 22.54
CA CYS A 479 8.97 -26.33 22.91
C CYS A 479 9.39 -24.96 22.36
N ALA A 480 8.85 -24.54 21.21
CA ALA A 480 9.11 -23.21 20.64
C ALA A 480 8.66 -22.07 21.56
N ILE A 481 7.51 -22.23 22.24
CA ILE A 481 6.98 -21.23 23.18
C ILE A 481 7.85 -21.20 24.45
N LEU A 482 8.23 -22.37 24.96
CA LEU A 482 9.16 -22.48 26.09
C LEU A 482 10.51 -21.79 25.79
N SER A 483 11.06 -22.00 24.59
CA SER A 483 12.29 -21.35 24.13
C SER A 483 12.13 -19.84 24.04
N LYS A 484 11.00 -19.34 23.50
CA LYS A 484 10.67 -17.90 23.47
C LYS A 484 10.60 -17.27 24.87
N ILE A 485 10.00 -17.95 25.84
CA ILE A 485 9.96 -17.47 27.24
C ILE A 485 11.37 -17.38 27.82
N CYS A 486 12.19 -18.41 27.64
CA CYS A 486 13.59 -18.39 28.10
C CYS A 486 14.35 -17.22 27.48
N LYS A 487 14.18 -16.99 26.17
CA LYS A 487 14.75 -15.83 25.45
C LYS A 487 14.30 -14.50 26.04
N LEU A 488 13.00 -14.37 26.33
CA LEU A 488 12.41 -13.14 26.87
C LEU A 488 12.98 -12.83 28.27
N LEU A 489 13.10 -13.85 29.14
CA LEU A 489 13.70 -13.69 30.47
C LEU A 489 15.18 -13.32 30.41
N LEU A 490 15.95 -13.91 29.49
CA LEU A 490 17.34 -13.52 29.22
C LEU A 490 17.45 -12.05 28.79
N ARG A 491 16.56 -11.58 27.91
CA ARG A 491 16.49 -10.17 27.51
C ARG A 491 16.17 -9.25 28.68
N TYR A 492 15.20 -9.63 29.52
CA TYR A 492 14.88 -8.86 30.73
C TYR A 492 16.06 -8.78 31.70
N ARG A 493 16.85 -9.86 31.85
CA ARG A 493 18.08 -9.87 32.66
C ARG A 493 19.09 -8.87 32.10
N ASN A 494 19.41 -8.95 30.81
CA ASN A 494 20.38 -8.05 30.16
C ASN A 494 19.99 -6.59 30.33
N ARG A 495 18.71 -6.28 30.16
CA ARG A 495 18.17 -4.95 30.39
C ARG A 495 18.26 -4.50 31.84
N SER A 496 17.94 -5.39 32.78
CA SER A 496 18.05 -5.08 34.21
C SER A 496 19.48 -4.75 34.60
N LEU A 497 20.49 -5.39 34.01
CA LEU A 497 21.90 -5.10 34.24
C LEU A 497 22.28 -3.71 33.72
N GLN A 498 21.82 -3.33 32.52
CA GLN A 498 22.04 -1.98 31.98
C GLN A 498 21.40 -0.89 32.87
N LEU A 499 20.20 -1.14 33.38
CA LEU A 499 19.47 -0.19 34.24
C LEU A 499 20.01 -0.11 35.67
N LYS A 500 20.70 -1.15 36.17
CA LYS A 500 21.37 -1.14 37.49
C LYS A 500 22.48 -0.09 37.59
N ASN A 501 23.10 0.28 36.47
CA ASN A 501 24.19 1.27 36.43
C ASN A 501 23.69 2.72 36.46
N ARG A 502 22.38 2.96 36.34
CA ARG A 502 21.77 4.31 36.41
C ARG A 502 21.16 4.53 37.80
N LYS A 503 21.03 5.79 38.25
CA LYS A 503 20.41 6.21 39.55
C LYS A 503 18.94 5.77 39.76
N VAL A 504 18.41 4.91 38.88
CA VAL A 504 16.99 4.54 38.69
C VAL A 504 16.63 3.21 39.38
N GLN A 505 17.58 2.60 40.11
CA GLN A 505 17.40 1.30 40.78
C GLN A 505 16.20 1.26 41.75
N LYS A 506 15.83 2.39 42.37
CA LYS A 506 14.69 2.46 43.30
C LYS A 506 13.33 2.32 42.60
N LEU A 507 13.16 2.89 41.39
CA LEU A 507 11.88 2.87 40.67
C LEU A 507 11.54 1.47 40.12
N TYR A 508 12.55 0.69 39.72
CA TYR A 508 12.35 -0.63 39.11
C TYR A 508 12.69 -1.82 40.01
N LYS A 509 13.04 -1.59 41.30
CA LYS A 509 13.36 -2.67 42.24
C LYS A 509 12.28 -3.76 42.29
N LYS A 510 11.00 -3.37 42.29
CA LYS A 510 9.87 -4.32 42.25
C LYS A 510 9.88 -5.16 40.96
N LYS A 511 10.18 -4.57 39.81
CA LYS A 511 10.25 -5.26 38.51
C LYS A 511 11.43 -6.23 38.45
N PHE A 512 12.60 -5.84 38.98
CA PHE A 512 13.77 -6.72 39.07
C PHE A 512 13.53 -7.93 39.96
N ASN A 513 12.84 -7.74 41.09
CA ASN A 513 12.46 -8.84 41.96
C ASN A 513 11.53 -9.82 41.23
N ILE A 514 10.54 -9.31 40.49
CA ILE A 514 9.61 -10.16 39.71
C ILE A 514 10.35 -11.01 38.66
N ILE A 515 11.30 -10.44 37.93
CA ILE A 515 12.10 -11.19 36.94
C ILE A 515 12.91 -12.29 37.64
N SER A 516 13.50 -11.97 38.78
CA SER A 516 14.29 -12.94 39.55
C SER A 516 13.41 -14.09 40.03
N ILE A 517 12.18 -13.81 40.48
CA ILE A 517 11.20 -14.84 40.85
C ILE A 517 10.81 -15.69 39.62
N TYR A 518 10.53 -15.07 38.46
CA TYR A 518 10.20 -15.82 37.24
C TYR A 518 11.32 -16.77 36.82
N ALA A 519 12.56 -16.28 36.84
CA ALA A 519 13.72 -17.10 36.49
C ALA A 519 13.90 -18.24 37.49
N GLN A 520 13.83 -17.94 38.80
CA GLN A 520 14.00 -18.94 39.84
C GLN A 520 12.92 -20.03 39.77
N ASP A 521 11.64 -19.67 39.61
CA ASP A 521 10.53 -20.63 39.49
C ASP A 521 10.74 -21.60 38.33
N ILE A 522 11.21 -21.10 37.18
CA ILE A 522 11.44 -21.90 35.97
C ILE A 522 12.68 -22.78 36.11
N VAL A 523 13.78 -22.27 36.70
CA VAL A 523 14.99 -23.06 36.96
C VAL A 523 14.71 -24.16 37.98
N GLU A 524 13.96 -23.85 39.04
CA GLU A 524 13.56 -24.84 40.06
C GLU A 524 12.66 -25.93 39.48
N ALA A 525 11.82 -25.59 38.49
CA ALA A 525 11.01 -26.55 37.77
C ALA A 525 11.82 -27.41 36.78
N LEU A 526 12.69 -26.79 35.98
CA LEU A 526 13.43 -27.46 34.91
C LEU A 526 14.63 -28.28 35.39
N TRP A 527 15.29 -27.86 36.47
CA TRP A 527 16.59 -28.44 36.87
C TRP A 527 16.62 -29.02 38.29
N TYR A 528 16.06 -28.32 39.27
CA TYR A 528 16.17 -28.73 40.68
C TYR A 528 15.07 -29.71 41.12
N ASP A 529 14.04 -29.94 40.31
CA ASP A 529 12.87 -30.77 40.62
C ASP A 529 12.20 -30.33 41.94
N GLU A 530 12.03 -29.01 42.13
CA GLU A 530 11.34 -28.45 43.31
C GLU A 530 10.15 -27.52 43.04
N PRO A 531 9.43 -27.58 41.89
CA PRO A 531 8.40 -26.59 41.59
C PRO A 531 7.23 -26.59 42.59
N PHE A 532 6.98 -27.72 43.26
CA PHE A 532 5.89 -27.84 44.23
C PHE A 532 6.34 -27.72 45.70
N LYS A 533 7.64 -27.89 45.99
CA LYS A 533 8.19 -27.83 47.36
C LYS A 533 8.39 -26.39 47.85
N LYS A 534 8.85 -25.48 46.98
CA LYS A 534 9.18 -24.08 47.32
C LYS A 534 8.09 -23.04 47.01
N ARG A 535 6.85 -23.50 46.76
CA ARG A 535 5.69 -22.69 46.34
C ARG A 535 5.33 -21.48 47.23
N SER A 536 5.73 -21.44 48.50
CA SER A 536 5.33 -20.39 49.44
C SER A 536 6.00 -19.03 49.16
N ASN A 537 7.19 -19.06 48.55
CA ASN A 537 7.99 -17.86 48.30
C ASN A 537 7.91 -17.38 46.84
N MET A 538 7.07 -18.02 46.02
CA MET A 538 7.11 -17.98 44.56
C MET A 538 5.76 -17.60 43.95
N TYR A 539 5.73 -17.27 42.65
CA TYR A 539 4.48 -16.93 41.96
C TYR A 539 3.85 -18.16 41.29
N PHE A 540 4.66 -19.10 40.82
CA PHE A 540 4.18 -20.33 40.21
C PHE A 540 3.46 -21.24 41.23
N LEU A 541 2.26 -21.72 40.89
CA LEU A 541 1.45 -22.65 41.69
C LEU A 541 1.08 -22.18 43.12
N ARG A 542 1.35 -20.92 43.48
CA ARG A 542 1.04 -20.34 44.79
C ARG A 542 -0.43 -20.45 45.17
N ASN A 543 -1.32 -20.32 44.18
CA ASN A 543 -2.77 -20.32 44.38
C ASN A 543 -3.38 -21.74 44.36
N VAL A 544 -2.58 -22.79 44.15
CA VAL A 544 -3.08 -24.17 44.16
C VAL A 544 -3.32 -24.60 45.61
N PRO A 545 -4.56 -24.97 45.99
CA PRO A 545 -4.88 -25.37 47.36
C PRO A 545 -4.02 -26.53 47.83
N THR A 546 -3.67 -26.52 49.11
CA THR A 546 -2.90 -27.61 49.72
C THR A 546 -3.59 -28.95 49.57
N ARG A 547 -4.93 -29.00 49.67
CA ARG A 547 -5.76 -30.21 49.51
C ARG A 547 -5.54 -30.93 48.17
N VAL A 548 -5.53 -30.18 47.06
CA VAL A 548 -5.27 -30.73 45.72
C VAL A 548 -3.90 -31.39 45.63
N MET A 549 -2.91 -30.83 46.33
CA MET A 549 -1.57 -31.41 46.40
C MET A 549 -1.53 -32.68 47.23
N GLU A 550 -2.40 -32.79 48.25
CA GLU A 550 -2.51 -34.00 49.07
C GLU A 550 -3.11 -35.16 48.29
N ASP A 551 -4.14 -34.88 47.50
CA ASP A 551 -4.78 -35.87 46.62
C ASP A 551 -3.80 -36.39 45.54
N LEU A 552 -2.86 -35.54 45.13
CA LEU A 552 -1.83 -35.87 44.13
C LEU A 552 -0.50 -36.37 44.73
N LYS A 553 -0.40 -36.61 46.05
CA LYS A 553 0.83 -37.07 46.73
C LYS A 553 1.42 -38.36 46.15
N HIS A 554 0.59 -39.19 45.52
CA HIS A 554 1.01 -40.45 44.89
C HIS A 554 1.80 -40.26 43.59
N CYS A 555 1.70 -39.08 42.95
CA CYS A 555 2.47 -38.74 41.77
C CYS A 555 3.77 -38.03 42.20
N ASN A 556 4.92 -38.39 41.62
CA ASN A 556 6.15 -37.61 41.78
C ASN A 556 6.08 -36.33 40.93
N LEU A 557 5.24 -35.39 41.36
CA LEU A 557 4.91 -34.15 40.64
C LEU A 557 6.14 -33.30 40.34
N ASN A 558 7.12 -33.33 41.24
CA ASN A 558 8.34 -32.54 41.17
C ASN A 558 9.21 -32.85 39.96
N CYS A 559 9.20 -34.09 39.48
CA CYS A 559 10.01 -34.52 38.34
C CYS A 559 9.28 -34.37 37.00
N LEU A 560 8.02 -33.91 36.98
CA LEU A 560 7.19 -33.84 35.76
C LEU A 560 7.53 -32.63 34.87
N LEU A 561 8.05 -31.55 35.45
CA LEU A 561 8.36 -30.32 34.73
C LEU A 561 9.86 -30.15 34.47
N ASN A 562 10.66 -31.19 34.75
CA ASN A 562 12.10 -31.13 34.55
C ASN A 562 12.46 -31.19 33.06
N ILE A 563 13.69 -30.80 32.70
CA ILE A 563 14.13 -30.70 31.31
C ILE A 563 13.96 -31.99 30.49
N GLY A 564 13.97 -33.15 31.15
CA GLY A 564 13.77 -34.45 30.50
C GLY A 564 12.31 -34.90 30.39
N ASN A 565 11.43 -34.40 31.25
CA ASN A 565 10.04 -34.87 31.37
C ASN A 565 9.01 -33.75 31.13
N HIS A 566 9.47 -32.53 30.90
CA HIS A 566 8.61 -31.39 30.62
C HIS A 566 7.69 -31.70 29.45
N TYR A 567 6.41 -31.34 29.59
CA TYR A 567 5.37 -31.72 28.64
C TYR A 567 5.67 -31.30 27.19
N ALA A 568 6.35 -30.16 27.01
CA ALA A 568 6.82 -29.67 25.72
C ALA A 568 7.98 -30.45 25.10
N ILE A 569 8.78 -31.16 25.90
CA ILE A 569 10.05 -31.81 25.51
C ILE A 569 9.85 -33.33 25.36
N LEU A 570 8.89 -33.91 26.08
CA LEU A 570 8.56 -35.34 26.03
C LEU A 570 8.41 -35.92 24.61
N PRO A 571 7.73 -35.25 23.64
CA PRO A 571 7.64 -35.77 22.28
C PRO A 571 9.01 -35.93 21.61
N TYR A 572 9.91 -34.96 21.81
CA TYR A 572 11.27 -34.99 21.27
C TYR A 572 12.08 -36.12 21.90
N LYS A 573 12.01 -36.27 23.22
CA LYS A 573 12.65 -37.38 23.94
C LYS A 573 12.18 -38.74 23.43
N CYS A 574 10.87 -38.90 23.20
CA CYS A 574 10.30 -40.14 22.68
C CYS A 574 10.82 -40.47 21.27
N ILE A 575 10.89 -39.48 20.39
CA ILE A 575 11.42 -39.64 19.02
C ILE A 575 12.92 -39.98 19.06
N LEU A 576 13.71 -39.25 19.83
CA LEU A 576 15.15 -39.46 19.94
C LEU A 576 15.49 -40.84 20.54
N ASN A 577 14.74 -41.27 21.55
CA ASN A 577 14.84 -42.61 22.11
C ASN A 577 14.51 -43.69 21.07
N LYS A 578 13.52 -43.49 20.20
CA LYS A 578 13.20 -44.41 19.09
C LYS A 578 14.31 -44.48 18.05
N THR A 579 15.06 -43.40 17.85
CA THR A 579 16.23 -43.37 16.96
C THR A 579 17.51 -43.95 17.56
N GLY A 580 17.45 -44.46 18.81
CA GLY A 580 18.58 -45.13 19.47
C GLY A 580 19.38 -44.27 20.45
N LEU A 581 19.02 -43.00 20.65
CA LEU A 581 19.64 -42.11 21.65
C LEU A 581 18.92 -42.27 22.99
N SER A 582 19.48 -43.01 23.94
CA SER A 582 18.86 -43.22 25.26
C SER A 582 19.05 -42.01 26.19
N ILE A 583 18.04 -41.13 26.27
CA ILE A 583 18.06 -39.93 27.12
C ILE A 583 17.50 -40.28 28.52
N ASN A 584 18.33 -40.91 29.34
CA ASN A 584 17.92 -41.36 30.68
C ASN A 584 18.44 -40.47 31.82
N THR A 585 19.52 -39.71 31.60
CA THR A 585 20.12 -38.82 32.60
C THR A 585 19.79 -37.35 32.32
N ARG A 586 19.87 -36.49 33.35
CA ARG A 586 19.70 -35.04 33.20
C ARG A 586 20.80 -34.41 32.34
N GLU A 587 22.02 -34.92 32.43
CA GLU A 587 23.17 -34.49 31.61
C GLU A 587 22.97 -34.82 30.13
N ALA A 588 22.40 -35.99 29.82
CA ALA A 588 22.00 -36.34 28.46
C ALA A 588 20.88 -35.43 27.96
N ALA A 589 19.89 -35.10 28.81
CA ALA A 589 18.82 -34.17 28.46
C ALA A 589 19.33 -32.73 28.23
N MET A 590 20.36 -32.30 28.97
CA MET A 590 21.03 -31.02 28.75
C MET A 590 21.84 -31.02 27.45
N SER A 591 22.54 -32.12 27.15
CA SER A 591 23.26 -32.27 25.88
C SER A 591 22.30 -32.17 24.69
N VAL A 592 21.13 -32.79 24.79
CA VAL A 592 20.06 -32.66 23.78
C VAL A 592 19.53 -31.23 23.70
N ALA A 593 19.40 -30.54 24.84
CA ALA A 593 18.98 -29.15 24.90
C ALA A 593 19.92 -28.22 24.12
N LEU A 594 21.24 -28.41 24.27
CA LEU A 594 22.25 -27.63 23.56
C LEU A 594 22.07 -27.68 22.04
N TYR A 595 21.70 -28.83 21.47
CA TYR A 595 21.55 -28.99 20.03
C TYR A 595 20.14 -28.67 19.50
N TYR A 596 19.09 -29.04 20.22
CA TYR A 596 17.71 -28.95 19.71
C TYR A 596 16.92 -27.75 20.24
N TYR A 597 17.26 -27.24 21.42
CA TYR A 597 16.60 -26.08 22.03
C TYR A 597 17.61 -25.22 22.80
N PRO A 598 18.60 -24.63 22.10
CA PRO A 598 19.79 -24.02 22.69
C PRO A 598 19.48 -22.88 23.66
N THR A 599 18.44 -22.09 23.38
CA THR A 599 18.01 -20.98 24.25
C THR A 599 17.64 -21.43 25.67
N VAL A 600 17.05 -22.62 25.80
CA VAL A 600 16.67 -23.16 27.12
C VAL A 600 17.93 -23.60 27.87
N SER A 601 18.91 -24.18 27.17
CA SER A 601 20.21 -24.50 27.75
C SER A 601 20.93 -23.24 28.20
N GLU A 602 21.04 -22.22 27.34
CA GLU A 602 21.64 -20.93 27.66
C GLU A 602 20.98 -20.28 28.88
N PHE A 603 19.65 -20.32 28.96
CA PHE A 603 18.91 -19.84 30.11
C PHE A 603 19.29 -20.58 31.40
N LEU A 604 19.38 -21.91 31.34
CA LEU A 604 19.78 -22.71 32.50
C LEU A 604 21.23 -22.42 32.90
N ASP A 605 22.18 -22.38 31.96
CA ASP A 605 23.59 -22.09 32.26
C ASP A 605 23.77 -20.72 32.94
N ILE A 606 22.95 -19.75 32.56
CA ILE A 606 23.01 -18.37 33.06
C ILE A 606 22.38 -18.19 34.44
N PHE A 607 21.32 -18.93 34.77
CA PHE A 607 20.56 -18.77 36.00
C PHE A 607 20.76 -19.92 37.01
N GLN A 608 21.46 -20.99 36.64
CA GLN A 608 21.95 -22.00 37.59
C GLN A 608 23.14 -21.47 38.41
N ASN A 609 23.97 -20.62 37.80
CA ASN A 609 25.09 -19.91 38.42
C ASN A 609 24.64 -18.57 39.02
#